data_AF-A0A1F7MS93-F1
#
_entry.id   AF-A0A1F7MS93-F1
#
_cell.length_a   1.000
_cell.length_b   1.000
_cell.length_c   1.000
_cell.angle_alpha   90.00
_cell.angle_beta   90.00
_cell.angle_gamma   90.00
#
_symmetry.space_group_name_H-M   'P 1'
#
loop_
_entity.id
_entity.type
_entity.pdbx_description
1 polymer ?
#
loop_
_entity_poly.entity_id
_entity_poly.type
_entity_poly.pdbx_seq_one_letter_code
_entity_poly.pdbx_strand_id
1 'polypeptide(L)'
;TLHVLHVNHALRAEADSEAAFVESLGRRWGVPVTVERVRVIAEPGESLEAQARRQRYAAFTKQARALGASRVALGHTADDQAETVLMRLLEGAGPRGLAGIPPVRSCFIRPLIEIRRREIEAELEGAGLAWVEDPSNRDPKFLRNRIRHDLLPFLAASYNPRISEALCRAAALARGLVEDVERLAAHELDRL
;
A
#
# COMPACT_ATOMS: atom_id res chain seq x y z
N THR A 1 -12.96 -2.88 -18.49
CA THR A 1 -13.97 -3.08 -17.42
C THR A 1 -13.30 -2.92 -16.07
N LEU A 2 -13.98 -2.29 -15.11
CA LEU A 2 -13.50 -2.12 -13.74
C LEU A 2 -14.14 -3.20 -12.86
N HIS A 3 -13.35 -3.78 -11.96
CA HIS A 3 -13.80 -4.80 -11.01
C HIS A 3 -13.16 -4.53 -9.65
N VAL A 4 -13.95 -4.60 -8.58
CA VAL A 4 -13.48 -4.38 -7.21
C VAL A 4 -13.21 -5.72 -6.55
N LEU A 5 -12.00 -5.90 -6.01
CA LEU A 5 -11.68 -7.05 -5.16
C LEU A 5 -11.48 -6.59 -3.72
N HIS A 6 -12.26 -7.15 -2.80
CA HIS A 6 -12.06 -7.01 -1.37
C HIS A 6 -11.54 -8.33 -0.79
N VAL A 7 -10.49 -8.27 0.03
CA VAL A 7 -9.93 -9.45 0.70
C VAL A 7 -10.31 -9.38 2.17
N ASN A 8 -11.22 -10.25 2.59
CA ASN A 8 -11.64 -10.38 3.97
C ASN A 8 -10.76 -11.42 4.66
N HIS A 9 -9.88 -10.98 5.57
CA HIS A 9 -8.95 -11.85 6.29
C HIS A 9 -9.60 -12.66 7.42
N ALA A 10 -10.91 -12.45 7.69
CA ALA A 10 -11.69 -13.07 8.75
C ALA A 10 -11.06 -12.98 10.16
N LEU A 11 -10.21 -11.96 10.38
CA LEU A 11 -9.50 -11.75 11.63
C LEU A 11 -10.33 -11.00 12.68
N ARG A 12 -11.43 -10.37 12.27
CA ARG A 12 -12.22 -9.43 13.06
C ARG A 12 -13.72 -9.63 12.81
N ALA A 13 -14.55 -9.32 13.81
CA ALA A 13 -16.01 -9.41 13.70
C ALA A 13 -16.56 -8.40 12.69
N GLU A 14 -15.89 -7.25 12.53
CA GLU A 14 -16.25 -6.17 11.59
C GLU A 14 -15.85 -6.49 10.15
N ALA A 15 -15.07 -7.55 9.90
CA ALA A 15 -14.62 -7.87 8.55
C ALA A 15 -15.80 -8.21 7.61
N ASP A 16 -16.91 -8.71 8.17
CA ASP A 16 -18.12 -9.01 7.40
C ASP A 16 -18.94 -7.75 7.09
N SER A 17 -18.98 -6.77 8.00
CA SER A 17 -19.63 -5.48 7.74
C SER A 17 -18.82 -4.63 6.75
N GLU A 18 -17.48 -4.70 6.79
CA GLU A 18 -16.57 -4.11 5.79
C GLU A 18 -16.85 -4.69 4.39
N ALA A 19 -16.96 -6.01 4.26
CA ALA A 19 -17.28 -6.67 3.00
C ALA A 19 -18.67 -6.24 2.47
N ALA A 20 -19.69 -6.23 3.34
CA ALA A 20 -21.04 -5.80 2.97
C ALA A 20 -21.09 -4.33 2.53
N PHE A 21 -20.29 -3.45 3.17
CA PHE A 21 -20.14 -2.06 2.75
C PHE A 21 -19.58 -1.97 1.32
N VAL A 22 -18.49 -2.68 1.02
CA VAL A 22 -17.88 -2.66 -0.33
C VAL A 22 -18.83 -3.21 -1.39
N GLU A 23 -19.55 -4.29 -1.11
CA GLU A 23 -20.57 -4.84 -2.00
C GLU A 23 -21.71 -3.84 -2.25
N SER A 24 -22.17 -3.15 -1.21
CA SER A 24 -23.19 -2.09 -1.35
C SER A 24 -22.70 -0.94 -2.22
N LEU A 25 -21.43 -0.56 -2.11
CA LEU A 25 -20.81 0.50 -2.90
C LEU A 25 -20.71 0.09 -4.38
N GLY A 26 -20.23 -1.13 -4.64
CA GLY A 26 -20.17 -1.67 -6.00
C GLY A 26 -21.53 -1.73 -6.68
N ARG A 27 -22.57 -2.19 -5.97
CA ARG A 27 -23.95 -2.17 -6.48
C ARG A 27 -24.42 -0.76 -6.83
N ARG A 28 -24.18 0.23 -5.96
CA ARG A 28 -24.55 1.63 -6.21
C ARG A 28 -23.85 2.22 -7.43
N TRP A 29 -22.60 1.83 -7.68
CA TRP A 29 -21.80 2.37 -8.78
C TRP A 29 -21.86 1.52 -10.06
N GLY A 30 -22.61 0.42 -10.06
CA GLY A 30 -22.66 -0.51 -11.19
C GLY A 30 -21.33 -1.21 -11.46
N VAL A 31 -20.48 -1.36 -10.44
CA VAL A 31 -19.17 -2.01 -10.53
C VAL A 31 -19.24 -3.39 -9.88
N PRO A 32 -18.88 -4.48 -10.60
CA PRO A 32 -18.82 -5.81 -10.02
C PRO A 32 -17.83 -5.89 -8.86
N VAL A 33 -18.23 -6.58 -7.78
CA VAL A 33 -17.41 -6.79 -6.58
C VAL A 33 -17.22 -8.29 -6.37
N THR A 34 -16.00 -8.67 -6.04
CA THR A 34 -15.69 -10.00 -5.49
C THR A 34 -15.11 -9.85 -4.09
N VAL A 35 -15.62 -10.63 -3.15
CA VAL A 35 -15.07 -10.74 -1.80
C VAL A 35 -14.33 -12.07 -1.70
N GLU A 36 -13.00 -12.04 -1.64
CA GLU A 36 -12.19 -13.23 -1.36
C GLU A 36 -12.01 -13.35 0.16
N ARG A 37 -12.50 -14.43 0.75
CA ARG A 37 -12.21 -14.75 2.15
C ARG A 37 -10.89 -15.50 2.23
N VAL A 38 -9.95 -14.96 3.00
CA VAL A 38 -8.62 -15.53 3.20
C VAL A 38 -8.45 -15.77 4.69
N ARG A 39 -8.12 -16.99 5.11
CA ARG A 39 -7.76 -17.25 6.50
C ARG A 39 -6.25 -17.14 6.64
N VAL A 40 -5.79 -16.24 7.51
CA VAL A 40 -4.37 -16.12 7.81
C VAL A 40 -3.97 -17.28 8.73
N ILE A 41 -3.32 -18.28 8.13
CA ILE A 41 -2.68 -19.36 8.87
C ILE A 41 -1.33 -18.85 9.36
N ALA A 42 -1.15 -18.81 10.68
CA ALA A 42 0.10 -18.36 11.30
C ALA A 42 1.24 -19.35 11.00
N GLU A 43 2.23 -18.90 10.24
CA GLU A 43 3.47 -19.66 9.99
C GLU A 43 4.61 -19.19 10.94
N PRO A 44 5.45 -20.10 11.46
CA PRO A 44 6.60 -19.72 12.28
C PRO A 44 7.61 -18.87 11.49
N GLY A 45 8.16 -17.83 12.10
CA GLY A 45 9.26 -17.03 11.55
C GLY A 45 8.87 -15.82 10.68
N GLU A 46 7.57 -15.62 10.41
CA GLU A 46 7.08 -14.43 9.71
C GLU A 46 6.01 -13.72 10.58
N SER A 47 5.94 -12.38 10.56
CA SER A 47 4.91 -11.66 11.30
C SER A 47 3.53 -11.87 10.66
N LEU A 48 2.46 -11.84 11.47
CA LEU A 48 1.09 -11.96 10.98
C LEU A 48 0.76 -10.92 9.89
N GLU A 49 1.32 -9.71 9.98
CA GLU A 49 1.14 -8.65 8.98
C GLU A 49 1.78 -9.03 7.64
N ALA A 50 3.00 -9.57 7.67
CA ALA A 50 3.70 -9.99 6.47
C ALA A 50 2.99 -11.18 5.79
N GLN A 51 2.50 -12.15 6.56
CA GLN A 51 1.69 -13.27 6.06
C GLN A 51 0.36 -12.79 5.45
N ALA A 52 -0.38 -11.94 6.17
CA ALA A 52 -1.64 -11.37 5.67
C ALA A 52 -1.40 -10.58 4.38
N ARG A 53 -0.29 -9.83 4.30
CA ARG A 53 0.10 -9.11 3.07
C ARG A 53 0.40 -10.09 1.94
N ARG A 54 1.21 -11.13 2.17
CA ARG A 54 1.55 -12.16 1.16
C ARG A 54 0.29 -12.81 0.59
N GLN A 55 -0.61 -13.26 1.47
CA GLN A 55 -1.86 -13.92 1.05
C GLN A 55 -2.79 -12.95 0.31
N ARG A 56 -2.86 -11.68 0.73
CA ARG A 56 -3.63 -10.64 0.02
C ARG A 56 -3.14 -10.45 -1.42
N TYR A 57 -1.83 -10.37 -1.63
CA TYR A 57 -1.25 -10.25 -2.97
C TYR A 57 -1.46 -11.51 -3.82
N ALA A 58 -1.42 -12.70 -3.20
CA ALA A 58 -1.76 -13.95 -3.89
C ALA A 58 -3.23 -13.97 -4.34
N ALA A 59 -4.16 -13.54 -3.48
CA ALA A 59 -5.57 -13.40 -3.82
C ALA A 59 -5.79 -12.41 -4.96
N PHE A 60 -5.17 -11.23 -4.92
CA PHE A 60 -5.23 -10.25 -6.02
C PHE A 60 -4.74 -10.85 -7.34
N THR A 61 -3.62 -11.56 -7.31
CA THR A 61 -3.04 -12.15 -8.53
C THR A 61 -3.92 -13.26 -9.10
N LYS A 62 -4.45 -14.14 -8.25
CA LYS A 62 -5.38 -15.21 -8.62
C LYS A 62 -6.63 -14.62 -9.30
N GLN A 63 -7.25 -13.63 -8.67
CA GLN A 63 -8.49 -13.04 -9.18
C GLN A 63 -8.27 -12.19 -10.44
N ALA A 64 -7.16 -11.46 -10.52
CA ALA A 64 -6.80 -10.74 -11.73
C ALA A 64 -6.65 -11.68 -12.93
N ARG A 65 -6.04 -12.85 -12.75
CA ARG A 65 -5.95 -13.87 -13.82
C ARG A 65 -7.31 -14.45 -14.19
N ALA A 66 -8.14 -14.80 -13.21
CA ALA A 66 -9.48 -15.36 -13.46
C ALA A 66 -10.39 -14.39 -14.23
N LEU A 67 -10.25 -13.08 -13.97
CA LEU A 67 -11.01 -12.02 -14.63
C LEU A 67 -10.37 -11.52 -15.94
N GLY A 68 -9.19 -12.02 -16.32
CA GLY A 68 -8.44 -11.51 -17.47
C GLY A 68 -7.96 -10.06 -17.32
N ALA A 69 -7.80 -9.57 -16.09
CA ALA A 69 -7.41 -8.19 -15.81
C ALA A 69 -5.91 -7.96 -16.07
N SER A 70 -5.58 -6.91 -16.83
CA SER A 70 -4.19 -6.57 -17.15
C SER A 70 -3.44 -5.85 -16.02
N ARG A 71 -4.18 -5.24 -15.07
CA ARG A 71 -3.65 -4.41 -13.98
C ARG A 71 -4.49 -4.57 -12.71
N VAL A 72 -3.84 -4.41 -11.56
CA VAL A 72 -4.46 -4.35 -10.22
C VAL A 72 -4.09 -3.02 -9.58
N ALA A 73 -5.07 -2.15 -9.36
CA ALA A 73 -4.87 -0.86 -8.71
C ALA A 73 -4.95 -0.99 -7.18
N LEU A 74 -3.96 -0.46 -6.47
CA LEU A 74 -3.91 -0.41 -5.01
C LEU A 74 -3.88 1.04 -4.53
N GLY A 75 -4.66 1.36 -3.50
CA GLY A 75 -4.79 2.71 -2.93
C GLY A 75 -3.65 3.13 -2.02
N HIS A 76 -2.40 2.85 -2.38
CA HIS A 76 -1.25 3.41 -1.63
C HIS A 76 -1.10 4.90 -1.97
N THR A 77 -0.78 5.70 -0.95
CA THR A 77 -0.70 7.16 -0.98
C THR A 77 0.74 7.65 -0.74
N ALA A 78 0.98 8.95 -0.89
CA ALA A 78 2.25 9.57 -0.52
C ALA A 78 2.59 9.41 0.97
N ASP A 79 1.57 9.30 1.84
CA ASP A 79 1.76 9.01 3.26
C ASP A 79 2.27 7.57 3.48
N ASP A 80 1.69 6.58 2.80
CA ASP A 80 2.17 5.19 2.85
C ASP A 80 3.63 5.07 2.34
N GLN A 81 3.98 5.91 1.36
CA GLN A 81 5.33 6.01 0.84
C GLN A 81 6.29 6.56 1.90
N ALA A 82 5.96 7.69 2.53
CA ALA A 82 6.77 8.27 3.59
C ALA A 82 6.96 7.31 4.77
N GLU A 83 5.89 6.65 5.21
CA GLU A 83 5.94 5.61 6.25
C GLU A 83 6.90 4.47 5.86
N THR A 84 6.79 3.97 4.63
CA THR A 84 7.61 2.86 4.16
C THR A 84 9.08 3.25 4.08
N VAL A 85 9.40 4.44 3.59
CA VAL A 85 10.79 4.93 3.51
C VAL A 85 11.40 5.04 4.90
N LEU A 86 10.64 5.60 5.85
CA LEU A 86 11.13 5.78 7.22
C LEU A 86 11.29 4.44 7.95
N MET A 87 10.35 3.49 7.77
CA MET A 87 10.50 2.11 8.24
C MET A 87 11.81 1.50 7.71
N ARG A 88 12.03 1.57 6.40
CA ARG A 88 13.21 0.99 5.76
C ARG A 88 14.50 1.65 6.20
N LEU A 89 14.49 2.96 6.43
CA LEU A 89 15.62 3.69 6.98
C LEU A 89 15.98 3.19 8.38
N LEU A 90 14.98 3.04 9.27
CA LEU A 90 15.18 2.53 10.63
C LEU A 90 15.66 1.06 10.65
N GLU A 91 15.29 0.28 9.64
CA GLU A 91 15.76 -1.09 9.43
C GLU A 91 17.17 -1.17 8.80
N GLY A 92 17.82 -0.03 8.50
CA GLY A 92 19.17 0.01 7.91
C GLY A 92 19.20 -0.37 6.43
N ALA A 93 18.11 -0.15 5.70
CA ALA A 93 18.03 -0.53 4.29
C ALA A 93 18.95 0.33 3.39
N GLY A 94 19.55 -0.33 2.39
CA GLY A 94 20.30 0.36 1.33
C GLY A 94 19.40 1.04 0.27
N PRO A 95 19.99 1.57 -0.81
CA PRO A 95 19.27 2.35 -1.84
C PRO A 95 18.03 1.65 -2.42
N ARG A 96 18.12 0.33 -2.68
CA ARG A 96 16.98 -0.48 -3.13
C ARG A 96 15.81 -0.48 -2.15
N GLY A 97 16.07 -0.51 -0.84
CA GLY A 97 15.01 -0.44 0.16
C GLY A 97 14.47 0.98 0.34
N LEU A 98 15.35 1.99 0.26
CA LEU A 98 14.96 3.40 0.34
C LEU A 98 14.15 3.88 -0.87
N ALA A 99 14.22 3.17 -2.01
CA ALA A 99 13.33 3.39 -3.13
C ALA A 99 11.83 3.21 -2.77
N GLY A 100 11.51 2.65 -1.59
CA GLY A 100 10.14 2.60 -1.08
C GLY A 100 9.18 1.81 -1.97
N ILE A 101 7.94 2.24 -2.03
CA ILE A 101 6.86 1.63 -2.81
C ILE A 101 6.95 2.12 -4.27
N PRO A 102 7.10 1.22 -5.26
CA PRO A 102 7.12 1.63 -6.67
C PRO A 102 5.72 1.94 -7.20
N PRO A 103 5.54 2.97 -8.07
CA PRO A 103 4.25 3.26 -8.70
C PRO A 103 3.69 2.07 -9.50
N VAL A 104 4.57 1.34 -10.18
CA VAL A 104 4.25 0.13 -10.95
C VAL A 104 5.18 -1.01 -10.55
N ARG A 105 4.63 -2.20 -10.33
CA ARG A 105 5.41 -3.43 -10.13
C ARG A 105 4.64 -4.63 -10.66
N SER A 106 5.14 -5.23 -11.73
CA SER A 106 4.40 -6.28 -12.47
C SER A 106 3.01 -5.75 -12.87
N CYS A 107 1.93 -6.47 -12.57
CA CYS A 107 0.56 -6.01 -12.83
C CYS A 107 0.01 -5.00 -11.81
N PHE A 108 0.72 -4.74 -10.69
CA PHE A 108 0.22 -3.84 -9.65
C PHE A 108 0.57 -2.39 -9.94
N ILE A 109 -0.43 -1.52 -9.91
CA ILE A 109 -0.30 -0.06 -10.10
C ILE A 109 -0.80 0.68 -8.86
N ARG A 110 -0.27 1.87 -8.59
CA ARG A 110 -0.63 2.71 -7.44
C ARG A 110 -0.90 4.14 -7.91
N PRO A 111 -2.09 4.40 -8.47
CA PRO A 111 -2.41 5.69 -9.07
C PRO A 111 -2.35 6.87 -8.07
N LEU A 112 -2.56 6.58 -6.78
CA LEU A 112 -2.62 7.59 -5.72
C LEU A 112 -1.27 7.81 -5.00
N ILE A 113 -0.18 7.19 -5.45
CA ILE A 113 1.09 7.14 -4.69
C ILE A 113 1.74 8.50 -4.49
N GLU A 114 1.35 9.50 -5.27
CA GLU A 114 1.83 10.88 -5.19
C GLU A 114 0.85 11.81 -4.47
N ILE A 115 -0.34 11.32 -4.12
CA ILE A 115 -1.41 12.09 -3.48
C ILE A 115 -1.36 11.87 -1.97
N ARG A 116 -1.48 12.93 -1.17
CA ARG A 116 -1.51 12.84 0.29
C ARG A 116 -2.85 12.30 0.76
N ARG A 117 -2.85 11.56 1.87
CA ARG A 117 -4.06 11.02 2.48
C ARG A 117 -5.11 12.09 2.77
N ARG A 118 -4.69 13.26 3.30
CA ARG A 118 -5.57 14.39 3.59
C ARG A 118 -6.31 14.93 2.36
N GLU A 119 -5.69 14.84 1.17
CA GLU A 119 -6.30 15.32 -0.07
C GLU A 119 -7.40 14.35 -0.50
N ILE A 120 -7.16 13.05 -0.35
CA ILE A 120 -8.17 12.01 -0.60
C ILE A 120 -9.34 12.15 0.37
N GLU A 121 -9.07 12.37 1.66
CA GLU A 121 -10.11 12.56 2.69
C GLU A 121 -10.96 13.81 2.39
N ALA A 122 -10.33 14.94 2.03
CA ALA A 122 -11.05 16.16 1.67
C ALA A 122 -11.94 15.98 0.43
N GLU A 123 -11.47 15.25 -0.59
CA GLU A 123 -12.28 14.93 -1.78
C GLU A 123 -13.46 14.00 -1.45
N LEU A 124 -13.24 13.00 -0.58
CA LEU A 124 -14.31 12.12 -0.12
C LEU A 124 -15.39 12.89 0.65
N GLU A 125 -14.99 13.79 1.54
CA GLU A 125 -15.90 14.67 2.28
C GLU A 125 -16.67 15.61 1.34
N GLY A 126 -15.97 16.28 0.42
CA GLY A 126 -16.58 17.19 -0.56
C GLY A 126 -17.58 16.47 -1.49
N ALA A 127 -17.34 15.20 -1.80
CA ALA A 127 -18.23 14.36 -2.59
C ALA A 127 -19.33 13.67 -1.76
N GLY A 128 -19.34 13.81 -0.43
CA GLY A 128 -20.28 13.10 0.46
C GLY A 128 -20.11 11.58 0.44
N LEU A 129 -18.91 11.08 0.14
CA LEU A 129 -18.60 9.66 0.06
C LEU A 129 -18.12 9.13 1.40
N ALA A 130 -18.90 8.21 1.98
CA ALA A 130 -18.47 7.47 3.16
C ALA A 130 -17.35 6.48 2.83
N TRP A 131 -16.47 6.22 3.80
CA TRP A 131 -15.48 5.15 3.78
C TRP A 131 -15.49 4.38 5.11
N VAL A 132 -14.78 3.26 5.16
CA VAL A 132 -14.60 2.46 6.38
C VAL A 132 -13.16 2.56 6.84
N GLU A 133 -12.97 2.77 8.14
CA GLU A 133 -11.65 2.76 8.77
C GLU A 133 -11.41 1.45 9.51
N ASP A 134 -10.29 0.79 9.22
CA ASP A 134 -9.85 -0.38 9.97
C ASP A 134 -9.34 0.05 11.36
N PRO A 135 -9.96 -0.40 12.48
CA PRO A 135 -9.53 -0.07 13.84
C PRO A 135 -8.07 -0.46 14.14
N SER A 136 -7.56 -1.51 13.48
CA SER A 136 -6.17 -1.94 13.62
C SER A 136 -5.15 -0.92 13.09
N ASN A 137 -5.58 0.07 12.31
CA ASN A 137 -4.75 1.21 11.90
C ASN A 137 -4.32 2.10 13.09
N ARG A 138 -4.87 1.89 14.29
CA ARG A 138 -4.52 2.60 15.52
C ARG A 138 -3.76 1.75 16.53
N ASP A 139 -3.50 0.47 16.22
CA ASP A 139 -2.84 -0.44 17.15
C ASP A 139 -1.32 -0.16 17.21
N PRO A 140 -0.78 0.30 18.36
CA PRO A 140 0.62 0.71 18.46
C PRO A 140 1.60 -0.47 18.41
N LYS A 141 1.13 -1.72 18.48
CA LYS A 141 2.01 -2.89 18.33
C LYS A 141 2.66 -2.96 16.95
N PHE A 142 2.03 -2.36 15.93
CA PHE A 142 2.56 -2.31 14.58
C PHE A 142 3.48 -1.11 14.39
N LEU A 143 4.71 -1.37 13.94
CA LEU A 143 5.71 -0.33 13.70
C LEU A 143 5.21 0.76 12.74
N ARG A 144 4.48 0.37 11.69
CA ARG A 144 3.88 1.32 10.74
C ARG A 144 2.96 2.32 11.45
N ASN A 145 2.13 1.86 12.38
CA ASN A 145 1.20 2.73 13.10
C ASN A 145 1.93 3.71 14.03
N ARG A 146 2.98 3.26 14.74
CA ARG A 146 3.84 4.17 15.53
C ARG A 146 4.52 5.21 14.67
N ILE A 147 4.96 4.83 13.47
CA ILE A 147 5.56 5.78 12.52
C ILE A 147 4.53 6.80 12.05
N ARG A 148 3.31 6.35 11.70
CA ARG A 148 2.22 7.21 11.24
C ARG A 148 1.74 8.19 12.31
N HIS A 149 1.53 7.73 13.54
CA HIS A 149 0.86 8.51 14.58
C HIS A 149 1.83 9.23 15.53
N ASP A 150 3.06 8.74 15.67
CA ASP A 150 4.03 9.31 16.62
C ASP A 150 5.21 9.96 15.88
N LEU A 151 5.96 9.19 15.09
CA LEU A 151 7.25 9.65 14.56
C LEU A 151 7.12 10.68 13.44
N LEU A 152 6.27 10.44 12.43
CA LEU A 152 6.08 11.39 11.33
C LEU A 152 5.51 12.72 11.83
N PRO A 153 4.48 12.77 12.70
CA PRO A 153 4.00 14.02 13.28
C PRO A 153 5.08 14.74 14.10
N PHE A 154 5.85 14.00 14.90
CA PHE A 154 6.97 14.58 15.65
C PHE A 154 8.04 15.21 14.73
N LEU A 155 8.44 14.51 13.66
CA LEU A 155 9.39 15.03 12.68
C LEU A 155 8.84 16.25 11.94
N ALA A 156 7.54 16.24 11.61
CA ALA A 156 6.86 17.35 10.95
C ALA A 156 6.83 18.60 11.84
N ALA A 157 6.47 18.44 13.11
CA ALA A 157 6.36 19.55 14.06
C ALA A 157 7.72 20.11 14.48
N SER A 158 8.71 19.24 14.73
CA SER A 158 9.96 19.63 15.38
C SER A 158 11.11 19.93 14.41
N TYR A 159 11.07 19.43 13.18
CA TYR A 159 12.22 19.51 12.26
C TYR A 159 11.86 20.01 10.86
N ASN A 160 10.90 19.36 10.20
CA ASN A 160 10.56 19.68 8.82
C ASN A 160 9.06 19.46 8.56
N PRO A 161 8.25 20.54 8.48
CA PRO A 161 6.81 20.44 8.20
C PRO A 161 6.47 19.69 6.91
N ARG A 162 7.43 19.58 5.98
CA ARG A 162 7.32 18.87 4.70
C ARG A 162 8.10 17.55 4.69
N ILE A 163 8.27 16.91 5.85
CA ILE A 163 9.07 15.68 5.97
C ILE A 163 8.56 14.56 5.07
N SER A 164 7.24 14.37 4.96
CA SER A 164 6.68 13.30 4.12
C SER A 164 6.98 13.52 2.63
N GLU A 165 6.93 14.77 2.16
CA GLU A 165 7.32 15.13 0.79
C GLU A 165 8.81 14.93 0.56
N ALA A 166 9.64 15.27 1.56
CA ALA A 166 11.08 15.04 1.51
C ALA A 166 11.42 13.54 1.44
N LEU A 167 10.73 12.69 2.20
CA LEU A 167 10.87 11.23 2.16
C LEU A 167 10.42 10.66 0.82
N CYS A 168 9.30 11.14 0.26
CA CYS A 168 8.86 10.73 -1.08
C CYS A 168 9.87 11.10 -2.16
N ARG A 169 10.44 12.30 -2.10
CA ARG A 169 11.50 12.75 -3.01
C ARG A 169 12.77 11.89 -2.86
N ALA A 170 13.18 11.59 -1.62
CA ALA A 170 14.31 10.71 -1.37
C ALA A 170 14.09 9.31 -1.98
N ALA A 171 12.87 8.77 -1.88
CA ALA A 171 12.51 7.50 -2.50
C ALA A 171 12.57 7.54 -4.02
N ALA A 172 12.09 8.62 -4.65
CA ALA A 172 12.16 8.80 -6.09
C ALA A 172 13.62 8.85 -6.58
N LEU A 173 14.48 9.59 -5.88
CA LEU A 173 15.92 9.67 -6.18
C LEU A 173 16.61 8.32 -6.01
N ALA A 174 16.35 7.62 -4.90
CA ALA A 174 16.91 6.30 -4.65
C ALA A 174 16.44 5.29 -5.71
N ARG A 175 15.21 5.39 -6.18
CA ARG A 175 14.68 4.54 -7.25
C ARG A 175 15.38 4.81 -8.58
N GLY A 176 15.52 6.07 -8.98
CA GLY A 176 16.24 6.44 -10.20
C GLY A 176 17.68 5.93 -10.19
N LEU A 177 18.37 6.08 -9.06
CA LEU A 177 19.72 5.53 -8.87
C LEU A 177 19.77 4.00 -9.07
N VAL A 178 18.82 3.27 -8.48
CA VAL A 178 18.76 1.80 -8.60
C VAL A 178 18.49 1.39 -10.05
N GLU A 179 17.54 2.05 -10.72
CA GLU A 179 17.20 1.77 -12.12
C GLU A 179 18.38 2.05 -13.07
N ASP A 180 19.13 3.13 -12.82
CA ASP A 180 20.35 3.46 -13.57
C ASP A 180 21.42 2.38 -13.42
N VAL A 181 21.69 1.96 -12.18
CA VAL A 181 22.67 0.91 -11.89
C VAL A 181 22.25 -0.43 -12.51
N GLU A 182 20.98 -0.81 -12.42
CA GLU A 182 20.47 -2.06 -12.98
C GLU A 182 20.55 -2.05 -14.52
N ARG A 183 20.24 -0.92 -15.15
CA ARG A 183 20.38 -0.75 -16.60
C ARG A 183 21.83 -0.85 -17.06
N LEU A 184 22.76 -0.21 -16.35
CA LEU A 184 24.19 -0.32 -16.66
C LEU A 184 24.70 -1.76 -16.48
N ALA A 185 24.29 -2.42 -15.40
CA ALA A 185 24.67 -3.81 -15.15
C ALA A 185 24.16 -4.77 -16.23
N ALA A 186 22.90 -4.60 -16.67
CA ALA A 186 22.33 -5.40 -17.76
C ALA A 186 23.10 -5.20 -19.08
N HIS A 187 23.43 -3.95 -19.41
CA HIS A 187 24.18 -3.63 -20.62
C HIS A 187 25.59 -4.23 -20.63
N GLU A 188 26.28 -4.27 -19.49
CA GLU A 188 27.59 -4.93 -19.39
C GLU A 188 27.50 -6.45 -19.38
N LEU A 189 26.42 -7.03 -18.82
CA LEU A 189 26.17 -8.47 -18.90
C LEU A 189 25.92 -8.94 -20.35
N ASP A 190 25.20 -8.14 -21.15
CA ASP A 190 24.95 -8.44 -22.56
C ASP A 190 26.23 -8.38 -23.43
N ARG A 191 27.32 -7.80 -22.91
CA ARG A 191 28.63 -7.71 -23.59
C ARG A 191 29.55 -8.89 -23.28
N LEU A 192 29.26 -9.67 -22.25
CA LEU A 192 30.03 -10.85 -21.83
C LEU A 192 29.55 -12.12 -22.54
#